data_AF-A0AB38K668-F1
#
_entry.id   AF-A0AB38K668-F1
#
_cell.length_a   1.000
_cell.length_b   1.000
_cell.length_c   1.000
_cell.angle_alpha   90.00
_cell.angle_beta   90.00
_cell.angle_gamma   90.00
#
_symmetry.space_group_name_H-M   'P 1'
#
loop_
_entity.id
_entity.type
_entity.pdbx_description
1 polymer ?
#
loop_
_entity_poly.entity_id
_entity_poly.type
_entity_poly.pdbx_seq_one_letter_code
_entity_poly.pdbx_strand_id
1 'polypeptide(L)'
;MKRIDSVNARPDMFGTGKKGFHSNEDVPGQDATYLTPEWCNMVQEEIANVLEKHGVVLNPNNRQQLYELLATYPDLENLAAAIEARFAAEAAFNKNARNELQAQITALLNYVSYPRILASGVFYYNGGEGGGTVTMIGGTDGWIADNDKIKAPDIYNLTDRNIGIFLSPEAANEAPSFDRDINSFKPKIYNRSGTNRIGYSGQVSFQVLQHKNPNSTTVDGDYPAGLYSFVLQPGETKLFTLIGAGGGGGASRRSNNSSYPLSNGQAGADLLLKVNGENIAVVHGGGGGTQGVWSNGSAYDNGQAGAVGAVDIIGAFDSTTITQGKVGNATKEDHTGGASVSPIALFGKGGDGAMGIGDEGWSFGGGGASGSVLVAQYTNNSTTNQTITLVVGRGGAGGQKGGYDSDIVGSNGTDGFARVASV
;
A
#
# COMPACT_ATOMS: atom_id res chain seq x y z
N MET A 1 -12.47 -16.66 72.71
CA MET A 1 -13.70 -16.86 73.53
C MET A 1 -13.61 -18.17 74.30
N LYS A 2 -14.05 -18.21 75.57
CA LYS A 2 -14.13 -19.43 76.39
C LYS A 2 -15.56 -19.93 76.52
N ARG A 3 -15.74 -21.24 76.71
CA ARG A 3 -17.04 -21.81 77.15
C ARG A 3 -17.23 -21.56 78.64
N ILE A 4 -18.47 -21.56 79.11
CA ILE A 4 -18.76 -21.52 80.54
C ILE A 4 -18.22 -22.77 81.24
N ASP A 5 -17.50 -22.57 82.33
CA ASP A 5 -16.77 -23.58 83.08
C ASP A 5 -17.08 -23.56 84.59
N SER A 6 -18.16 -22.86 84.98
CA SER A 6 -18.71 -22.92 86.33
C SER A 6 -18.98 -24.37 86.77
N VAL A 7 -18.99 -24.60 88.09
CA VAL A 7 -19.13 -25.96 88.64
C VAL A 7 -20.46 -26.60 88.25
N ASN A 8 -21.49 -25.80 88.00
CA ASN A 8 -22.82 -26.23 87.56
C ASN A 8 -23.08 -26.00 86.07
N ALA A 9 -22.03 -25.75 85.28
CA ALA A 9 -22.14 -25.72 83.82
C ALA A 9 -22.55 -27.10 83.29
N ARG A 10 -23.56 -27.13 82.43
CA ARG A 10 -24.10 -28.38 81.89
C ARG A 10 -23.05 -29.09 81.05
N PRO A 11 -22.61 -30.30 81.40
CA PRO A 11 -21.73 -31.08 80.54
C PRO A 11 -22.45 -31.41 79.21
N ASP A 12 -21.66 -31.45 78.14
CA ASP A 12 -22.04 -31.92 76.82
C ASP A 12 -23.27 -31.27 76.13
N MET A 13 -23.68 -30.07 76.58
CA MET A 13 -24.80 -29.32 76.00
C MET A 13 -24.69 -29.12 74.48
N PHE A 14 -23.46 -29.05 73.95
CA PHE A 14 -23.19 -28.89 72.52
C PHE A 14 -22.35 -30.04 71.93
N GLY A 15 -22.44 -31.24 72.53
CA GLY A 15 -21.69 -32.45 72.15
C GLY A 15 -20.63 -32.85 73.17
N THR A 16 -19.98 -34.00 73.00
CA THR A 16 -19.01 -34.52 73.99
C THR A 16 -17.88 -33.52 74.31
N GLY A 17 -17.63 -33.31 75.60
CA GLY A 17 -16.65 -32.38 76.17
C GLY A 17 -17.09 -30.91 76.17
N LYS A 18 -18.29 -30.58 75.69
CA LYS A 18 -18.69 -29.21 75.38
C LYS A 18 -19.75 -28.69 76.34
N LYS A 19 -19.26 -28.11 77.45
CA LYS A 19 -20.10 -27.46 78.47
C LYS A 19 -20.91 -26.29 77.90
N GLY A 20 -22.08 -26.00 78.51
CA GLY A 20 -22.96 -24.90 78.13
C GLY A 20 -23.86 -24.40 79.27
N PHE A 21 -24.58 -23.31 79.00
CA PHE A 21 -25.59 -22.75 79.90
C PHE A 21 -26.88 -23.57 79.83
N HIS A 22 -27.48 -23.88 80.98
CA HIS A 22 -28.73 -24.64 81.07
C HIS A 22 -29.48 -24.32 82.38
N SER A 23 -30.81 -24.45 82.39
CA SER A 23 -31.62 -24.29 83.62
C SER A 23 -31.43 -25.43 84.62
N ASN A 24 -30.93 -26.58 84.15
CA ASN A 24 -30.69 -27.82 84.90
C ASN A 24 -31.94 -28.38 85.62
N GLU A 25 -33.14 -27.99 85.18
CA GLU A 25 -34.42 -28.44 85.74
C GLU A 25 -34.68 -29.96 85.60
N ASP A 26 -33.99 -30.61 84.69
CA ASP A 26 -34.05 -32.04 84.44
C ASP A 26 -33.21 -32.87 85.42
N VAL A 27 -32.35 -32.22 86.22
CA VAL A 27 -31.53 -32.87 87.25
C VAL A 27 -31.98 -32.38 88.64
N PRO A 28 -32.64 -33.23 89.45
CA PRO A 28 -33.12 -32.83 90.76
C PRO A 28 -31.99 -32.30 91.66
N GLY A 29 -32.21 -31.11 92.24
CA GLY A 29 -31.26 -30.50 93.18
C GLY A 29 -30.07 -29.76 92.55
N GLN A 30 -30.08 -29.53 91.24
CA GLN A 30 -29.02 -28.78 90.56
C GLN A 30 -29.51 -27.38 90.13
N ASP A 31 -28.77 -26.35 90.56
CA ASP A 31 -29.06 -24.97 90.18
C ASP A 31 -28.72 -24.70 88.71
N ALA A 32 -29.40 -23.70 88.13
CA ALA A 32 -29.12 -23.20 86.80
C ALA A 32 -27.67 -22.68 86.69
N THR A 33 -27.05 -22.86 85.51
CA THR A 33 -25.66 -22.45 85.28
C THR A 33 -25.43 -20.97 85.61
N TYR A 34 -24.55 -20.67 86.57
CA TYR A 34 -24.24 -19.29 86.93
C TYR A 34 -23.21 -18.67 85.97
N LEU A 35 -23.33 -17.36 85.73
CA LEU A 35 -22.36 -16.57 84.99
C LEU A 35 -21.09 -16.35 85.83
N THR A 36 -19.92 -16.49 85.21
CA THR A 36 -18.63 -16.17 85.86
C THR A 36 -18.09 -14.83 85.35
N PRO A 37 -17.45 -14.02 86.21
CA PRO A 37 -16.81 -12.77 85.78
C PRO A 37 -15.77 -12.99 84.66
N GLU A 38 -15.02 -14.09 84.75
CA GLU A 38 -14.02 -14.45 83.74
C GLU A 38 -14.66 -14.72 82.37
N TRP A 39 -15.81 -15.40 82.32
CA TRP A 39 -16.55 -15.60 81.07
C TRP A 39 -17.08 -14.27 80.52
N CYS A 40 -17.68 -13.42 81.37
CA CYS A 40 -18.19 -12.11 80.98
C CYS A 40 -17.07 -11.21 80.43
N ASN A 41 -15.91 -11.15 81.11
CA ASN A 41 -14.76 -10.38 80.65
C ASN A 41 -14.22 -10.93 79.32
N MET A 42 -14.16 -12.24 79.14
CA MET A 42 -13.73 -12.82 77.87
C MET A 42 -14.66 -12.42 76.71
N VAL A 43 -15.98 -12.41 76.92
CA VAL A 43 -16.94 -11.95 75.90
C VAL A 43 -16.78 -10.45 75.62
N GLN A 44 -16.63 -9.63 76.67
CA GLN A 44 -16.41 -8.19 76.53
C GLN A 44 -15.15 -7.89 75.72
N GLU A 45 -14.02 -8.52 76.07
CA GLU A 45 -12.74 -8.31 75.39
C GLU A 45 -12.78 -8.80 73.95
N GLU A 46 -13.48 -9.90 73.64
CA GLU A 46 -13.65 -10.35 72.24
C GLU A 46 -14.38 -9.30 71.40
N ILE A 47 -15.45 -8.69 71.93
CA ILE A 47 -16.20 -7.64 71.24
C ILE A 47 -15.37 -6.34 71.13
N ALA A 48 -14.67 -5.96 72.19
CA ALA A 48 -13.80 -4.78 72.21
C ALA A 48 -12.64 -4.90 71.22
N ASN A 49 -11.97 -6.06 71.20
CA ASN A 49 -10.85 -6.33 70.30
C ASN A 49 -11.23 -6.23 68.82
N VAL A 50 -12.48 -6.57 68.44
CA VAL A 50 -12.96 -6.40 67.06
C VAL A 50 -12.92 -4.93 66.64
N LEU A 51 -13.25 -4.00 67.53
CA LEU A 51 -13.17 -2.56 67.25
C LEU A 51 -11.72 -2.07 67.24
N GLU A 52 -10.96 -2.39 68.28
CA GLU A 52 -9.61 -1.87 68.48
C GLU A 52 -8.62 -2.38 67.42
N LYS A 53 -8.72 -3.64 67.00
CA LYS A 53 -7.89 -4.20 65.91
C LYS A 53 -8.21 -3.59 64.55
N HIS A 54 -9.42 -3.04 64.37
CA HIS A 54 -9.81 -2.25 63.21
C HIS A 54 -9.52 -0.75 63.39
N GLY A 55 -8.75 -0.36 64.42
CA GLY A 55 -8.34 1.02 64.67
C GLY A 55 -9.45 1.92 65.24
N VAL A 56 -10.58 1.35 65.66
CA VAL A 56 -11.69 2.09 66.29
C VAL A 56 -11.46 2.20 67.79
N VAL A 57 -11.40 3.42 68.32
CA VAL A 57 -11.27 3.69 69.75
C VAL A 57 -12.60 3.42 70.47
N LEU A 58 -12.57 2.64 71.55
CA LEU A 58 -13.76 2.34 72.36
C LEU A 58 -14.35 3.62 72.97
N ASN A 59 -15.66 3.81 72.81
CA ASN A 59 -16.38 4.96 73.33
C ASN A 59 -17.55 4.49 74.22
N PRO A 60 -17.48 4.67 75.55
CA PRO A 60 -18.52 4.19 76.47
C PRO A 60 -19.88 4.87 76.26
N ASN A 61 -19.93 5.98 75.53
CA ASN A 61 -21.18 6.69 75.21
C ASN A 61 -21.81 6.27 73.86
N ASN A 62 -21.11 5.47 73.04
CA ASN A 62 -21.62 4.99 71.75
C ASN A 62 -21.97 3.49 71.82
N ARG A 63 -23.27 3.18 71.79
CA ARG A 63 -23.78 1.79 71.81
C ARG A 63 -23.90 1.15 70.42
N GLN A 64 -23.40 1.79 69.37
CA GLN A 64 -23.53 1.36 67.97
C GLN A 64 -22.19 1.10 67.27
N GLN A 65 -21.04 1.21 67.95
CA GLN A 65 -19.72 1.09 67.32
C GLN A 65 -19.52 -0.24 66.55
N LEU A 66 -20.00 -1.35 67.12
CA LEU A 66 -19.92 -2.65 66.44
C LEU A 66 -20.81 -2.71 65.21
N TYR A 67 -22.00 -2.10 65.26
CA TYR A 67 -22.87 -1.99 64.09
C TYR A 67 -22.22 -1.10 63.03
N GLU A 68 -21.67 0.05 63.39
CA GLU A 68 -20.97 0.96 62.47
C GLU A 68 -19.80 0.25 61.78
N LEU A 69 -18.95 -0.47 62.51
CA LEU A 69 -17.85 -1.25 61.92
C LEU A 69 -18.35 -2.31 60.92
N LEU A 70 -19.45 -3.01 61.24
CA LEU A 70 -19.98 -4.08 60.41
C LEU A 70 -20.86 -3.59 59.25
N ALA A 71 -21.44 -2.38 59.38
CA ALA A 71 -22.46 -1.86 58.48
C ALA A 71 -21.97 -0.74 57.54
N THR A 72 -20.79 -0.16 57.76
CA THR A 72 -20.14 0.73 56.78
C THR A 72 -18.80 0.07 56.37
N TYR A 73 -18.61 -0.31 55.11
CA TYR A 73 -18.24 0.41 53.87
C TYR A 73 -16.73 0.73 53.65
N PRO A 74 -15.87 1.13 54.63
CA PRO A 74 -14.48 1.49 54.33
C PRO A 74 -13.61 0.35 53.78
N ASP A 75 -13.71 -0.86 54.34
CA ASP A 75 -12.92 -1.99 53.85
C ASP A 75 -13.39 -2.47 52.47
N LEU A 76 -14.70 -2.37 52.20
CA LEU A 76 -15.27 -2.67 50.88
C LEU A 76 -14.91 -1.61 49.85
N GLU A 77 -14.88 -0.33 50.23
CA GLU A 77 -14.43 0.78 49.38
C GLU A 77 -12.94 0.68 49.06
N ASN A 78 -12.11 0.36 50.07
CA ASN A 78 -10.68 0.12 49.88
C ASN A 78 -10.43 -1.07 48.95
N LEU A 79 -11.19 -2.16 49.13
CA LEU A 79 -11.13 -3.32 48.25
C LEU A 79 -11.59 -2.98 46.83
N ALA A 80 -12.68 -2.24 46.67
CA ALA A 80 -13.18 -1.79 45.37
C ALA A 80 -12.15 -0.92 44.65
N ALA A 81 -11.55 0.04 45.35
CA ALA A 81 -10.50 0.90 44.81
C ALA A 81 -9.26 0.09 44.40
N ALA A 82 -8.85 -0.89 45.21
CA ALA A 82 -7.72 -1.78 44.87
C ALA A 82 -8.03 -2.67 43.65
N ILE A 83 -9.27 -3.14 43.51
CA ILE A 83 -9.74 -3.90 42.36
C ILE A 83 -9.74 -3.04 41.09
N GLU A 84 -10.29 -1.83 41.15
CA GLU A 84 -10.28 -0.89 40.02
C GLU A 84 -8.87 -0.52 39.58
N ALA A 85 -7.98 -0.23 40.53
CA ALA A 85 -6.56 0.04 40.25
C ALA A 85 -5.89 -1.15 39.54
N ARG A 86 -6.19 -2.38 39.97
CA ARG A 86 -5.68 -3.60 39.33
C ARG A 86 -6.22 -3.75 37.90
N PHE A 87 -7.52 -3.56 37.68
CA PHE A 87 -8.11 -3.63 36.34
C PHE A 87 -7.54 -2.57 35.40
N ALA A 88 -7.33 -1.34 35.89
CA ALA A 88 -6.70 -0.27 35.11
C ALA A 88 -5.25 -0.60 34.73
N ALA A 89 -4.47 -1.14 35.68
CA ALA A 89 -3.10 -1.57 35.43
C ALA A 89 -3.03 -2.71 34.40
N GLU A 90 -3.93 -3.69 34.50
CA GLU A 90 -3.99 -4.81 33.56
C GLU A 90 -4.45 -4.38 32.17
N ALA A 91 -5.39 -3.44 32.06
CA ALA A 91 -5.79 -2.83 30.80
C ALA A 91 -4.62 -2.07 30.14
N ALA A 92 -3.85 -1.32 30.91
CA ALA A 92 -2.67 -0.61 30.43
C ALA A 92 -1.57 -1.58 29.95
N PHE A 93 -1.30 -2.64 30.73
CA PHE A 93 -0.36 -3.69 30.34
C PHE A 93 -0.77 -4.36 29.02
N ASN A 94 -2.04 -4.76 28.90
CA ASN A 94 -2.58 -5.35 27.68
C ASN A 94 -2.49 -4.42 26.46
N LYS A 95 -2.71 -3.11 26.65
CA LYS A 95 -2.54 -2.12 25.59
C LYS A 95 -1.08 -2.01 25.14
N ASN A 96 -0.15 -1.96 26.09
CA ASN A 96 1.28 -1.90 25.78
C ASN A 96 1.75 -3.14 25.03
N ALA A 97 1.35 -4.35 25.48
CA ALA A 97 1.66 -5.59 24.79
C ALA A 97 1.12 -5.63 23.35
N ARG A 98 -0.09 -5.13 23.11
CA ARG A 98 -0.66 -5.01 21.75
C ARG A 98 0.13 -4.02 20.88
N ASN A 99 0.51 -2.88 21.43
CA ASN A 99 1.30 -1.87 20.71
C ASN A 99 2.69 -2.41 20.34
N GLU A 100 3.35 -3.12 21.25
CA GLU A 100 4.65 -3.76 21.00
C GLU A 100 4.55 -4.83 19.91
N LEU A 101 3.54 -5.70 19.98
CA LEU A 101 3.28 -6.70 18.95
C LEU A 101 3.03 -6.05 17.59
N GLN A 102 2.24 -4.98 17.55
CA GLN A 102 1.98 -4.22 16.31
C GLN A 102 3.26 -3.60 15.74
N ALA A 103 4.13 -3.06 16.61
CA ALA A 103 5.43 -2.51 16.21
C ALA A 103 6.35 -3.60 15.65
N GLN A 104 6.39 -4.79 16.28
CA GLN A 104 7.17 -5.93 15.79
C GLN A 104 6.66 -6.44 14.43
N ILE A 105 5.34 -6.56 14.24
CA ILE A 105 4.74 -6.93 12.94
C ILE A 105 5.12 -5.92 11.86
N THR A 106 5.05 -4.63 12.19
CA THR A 106 5.44 -3.55 11.27
C THR A 106 6.93 -3.63 10.92
N ALA A 107 7.80 -3.87 11.90
CA ALA A 107 9.23 -4.04 11.67
C ALA A 107 9.55 -5.27 10.82
N LEU A 108 8.84 -6.39 11.03
CA LEU A 108 9.00 -7.61 10.23
C LEU A 108 8.57 -7.39 8.77
N LEU A 109 7.46 -6.68 8.55
CA LEU A 109 7.02 -6.30 7.21
C LEU A 109 8.02 -5.37 6.50
N ASN A 110 8.69 -4.49 7.24
CA ASN A 110 9.74 -3.61 6.72
C ASN A 110 11.07 -4.32 6.44
N TYR A 111 11.32 -5.49 7.04
CA TYR A 111 12.54 -6.28 6.80
C TYR A 111 12.44 -7.19 5.56
N VAL A 112 11.24 -7.35 4.98
CA VAL A 112 11.07 -8.10 3.74
C VAL A 112 11.69 -7.31 2.59
N SER A 113 12.85 -7.77 2.12
CA SER A 113 13.51 -7.21 0.93
C SER A 113 12.82 -7.71 -0.34
N TYR A 114 12.45 -6.78 -1.22
CA TYR A 114 11.87 -7.07 -2.54
C TYR A 114 12.92 -6.83 -3.63
N PRO A 115 12.92 -7.62 -4.73
CA PRO A 115 11.96 -8.67 -5.06
C PRO A 115 12.12 -9.93 -4.21
N ARG A 116 11.01 -10.57 -3.84
CA ARG A 116 11.00 -11.85 -3.10
C ARG A 116 10.41 -12.97 -3.94
N ILE A 117 10.94 -14.18 -3.79
CA ILE A 117 10.34 -15.39 -4.36
C ILE A 117 9.14 -15.78 -3.49
N LEU A 118 7.94 -15.81 -4.07
CA LEU A 118 6.72 -16.31 -3.44
C LEU A 118 6.58 -17.81 -3.57
N ALA A 119 7.02 -18.35 -4.71
CA ALA A 119 7.01 -19.77 -5.01
C ALA A 119 8.08 -20.09 -6.04
N SER A 120 8.67 -21.26 -5.91
CA SER A 120 9.47 -21.87 -6.96
C SER A 120 9.23 -23.37 -6.93
N GLY A 121 9.12 -23.96 -8.11
CA GLY A 121 8.87 -25.39 -8.21
C GLY A 121 8.99 -25.91 -9.62
N VAL A 122 8.77 -27.20 -9.76
CA VAL A 122 8.81 -27.93 -11.03
C VAL A 122 7.53 -28.74 -11.18
N PHE A 123 6.94 -28.72 -12.36
CA PHE A 123 5.82 -29.58 -12.73
C PHE A 123 6.08 -30.35 -14.00
N TYR A 124 5.45 -31.51 -14.10
CA TYR A 124 5.24 -32.19 -15.36
C TYR A 124 4.05 -31.53 -16.08
N TYR A 125 4.23 -31.17 -17.35
CA TYR A 125 3.18 -30.67 -18.20
C TYR A 125 2.93 -31.63 -19.35
N ASN A 126 1.66 -31.84 -19.67
CA ASN A 126 1.25 -32.56 -20.87
C ASN A 126 0.03 -31.85 -21.50
N GLY A 127 0.26 -31.07 -22.56
CA GLY A 127 -0.74 -30.14 -23.08
C GLY A 127 -0.33 -29.42 -24.34
N GLY A 128 -1.08 -28.40 -24.72
CA GLY A 128 -0.80 -27.57 -25.89
C GLY A 128 -1.25 -26.11 -25.71
N GLU A 129 -1.57 -25.44 -26.82
CA GLU A 129 -2.02 -24.03 -26.81
C GLU A 129 -3.31 -23.80 -25.99
N GLY A 130 -4.19 -24.80 -25.89
CA GLY A 130 -5.41 -24.74 -25.07
C GLY A 130 -5.20 -25.04 -23.58
N GLY A 131 -3.96 -25.35 -23.18
CA GLY A 131 -3.62 -25.90 -21.87
C GLY A 131 -3.49 -27.43 -21.91
N GLY A 132 -3.34 -28.02 -20.73
CA GLY A 132 -3.26 -29.46 -20.54
C GLY A 132 -3.03 -29.80 -19.09
N THR A 133 -2.70 -31.06 -18.80
CA THR A 133 -2.58 -31.54 -17.43
C THR A 133 -1.27 -31.11 -16.79
N VAL A 134 -1.35 -30.71 -15.53
CA VAL A 134 -0.22 -30.30 -14.70
C VAL A 134 -0.08 -31.27 -13.53
N THR A 135 1.14 -31.69 -13.22
CA THR A 135 1.43 -32.53 -12.05
C THR A 135 2.67 -31.99 -11.34
N MET A 136 2.55 -31.62 -10.07
CA MET A 136 3.68 -31.12 -9.29
C MET A 136 4.74 -32.22 -9.11
N ILE A 137 6.00 -31.90 -9.41
CA ILE A 137 7.15 -32.78 -9.19
C ILE A 137 7.93 -32.34 -7.94
N GLY A 138 8.01 -31.04 -7.65
CA GLY A 138 8.69 -30.54 -6.45
C GLY A 138 8.51 -29.05 -6.18
N GLY A 139 8.69 -28.67 -4.90
CA GLY A 139 8.58 -27.31 -4.36
C GLY A 139 7.13 -26.92 -4.05
N THR A 140 6.73 -26.88 -2.78
CA THR A 140 5.35 -26.49 -2.41
C THR A 140 5.28 -25.82 -1.04
N ASP A 141 5.49 -24.51 -0.99
CA ASP A 141 5.03 -23.65 0.12
C ASP A 141 3.50 -23.45 0.03
N GLY A 142 2.74 -24.55 0.00
CA GLY A 142 1.28 -24.57 -0.09
C GLY A 142 0.68 -24.39 -1.50
N TRP A 143 1.51 -24.34 -2.54
CA TRP A 143 1.05 -24.31 -3.94
C TRP A 143 0.76 -25.72 -4.46
N ILE A 144 -0.31 -25.90 -5.23
CA ILE A 144 -0.77 -27.22 -5.69
C ILE A 144 -1.07 -27.23 -7.19
N ALA A 145 -0.96 -28.41 -7.82
CA ALA A 145 -1.55 -28.62 -9.14
C ALA A 145 -3.05 -28.91 -8.99
N ASP A 146 -3.86 -28.22 -9.77
CA ASP A 146 -5.30 -28.41 -9.86
C ASP A 146 -5.67 -28.65 -11.32
N ASN A 147 -5.65 -29.93 -11.71
CA ASN A 147 -5.88 -30.42 -13.06
C ASN A 147 -5.01 -29.73 -14.14
N ASP A 148 -5.48 -28.63 -14.73
CA ASP A 148 -4.80 -27.87 -15.78
C ASP A 148 -4.13 -26.58 -15.29
N LYS A 149 -4.11 -26.35 -13.97
CA LYS A 149 -3.59 -25.11 -13.36
C LYS A 149 -2.61 -25.39 -12.22
N ILE A 150 -1.84 -24.36 -11.90
CA ILE A 150 -1.14 -24.23 -10.61
C ILE A 150 -1.92 -23.26 -9.75
N LYS A 151 -2.30 -23.69 -8.54
CA LYS A 151 -3.10 -22.93 -7.58
C LYS A 151 -2.23 -22.48 -6.40
N ALA A 152 -2.32 -21.19 -6.09
CA ALA A 152 -1.69 -20.57 -4.93
C ALA A 152 -2.57 -20.73 -3.68
N PRO A 153 -1.97 -20.63 -2.47
CA PRO A 153 -2.71 -20.35 -1.25
C PRO A 153 -3.61 -19.12 -1.38
N ASP A 154 -4.79 -19.14 -0.74
CA ASP A 154 -5.80 -18.07 -0.87
C ASP A 154 -5.34 -16.69 -0.36
N ILE A 155 -4.22 -16.63 0.37
CA ILE A 155 -3.59 -15.38 0.81
C ILE A 155 -2.94 -14.59 -0.33
N TYR A 156 -2.76 -15.19 -1.52
CA TYR A 156 -2.15 -14.55 -2.67
C TYR A 156 -3.18 -14.12 -3.71
N ASN A 157 -3.02 -12.91 -4.24
CA ASN A 157 -3.71 -12.44 -5.43
C ASN A 157 -2.72 -12.38 -6.60
N LEU A 158 -2.76 -13.40 -7.46
CA LEU A 158 -1.92 -13.48 -8.63
C LEU A 158 -2.31 -12.49 -9.71
N THR A 159 -3.45 -11.82 -9.67
CA THR A 159 -3.75 -10.74 -10.65
C THR A 159 -3.02 -9.43 -10.38
N ASP A 160 -2.40 -9.29 -9.20
CA ASP A 160 -1.62 -8.09 -8.87
C ASP A 160 -0.46 -7.90 -9.87
N ARG A 161 -0.31 -6.66 -10.34
CA ARG A 161 0.76 -6.22 -11.24
C ARG A 161 2.16 -6.34 -10.62
N ASN A 162 2.23 -6.37 -9.29
CA ASN A 162 3.49 -6.55 -8.56
C ASN A 162 3.95 -8.01 -8.52
N ILE A 163 3.14 -8.95 -9.03
CA ILE A 163 3.49 -10.37 -9.13
C ILE A 163 3.93 -10.70 -10.55
N GLY A 164 5.18 -11.15 -10.70
CA GLY A 164 5.70 -11.78 -11.91
C GLY A 164 5.58 -13.30 -11.83
N ILE A 165 5.21 -13.93 -12.95
CA ILE A 165 5.17 -15.39 -13.09
C ILE A 165 6.05 -15.76 -14.27
N PHE A 166 7.01 -16.65 -14.05
CA PHE A 166 7.96 -17.12 -15.06
C PHE A 166 7.81 -18.63 -15.22
N LEU A 167 7.77 -19.07 -16.48
CA LEU A 167 7.73 -20.48 -16.86
C LEU A 167 8.93 -20.78 -17.76
N SER A 168 9.66 -21.85 -17.44
CA SER A 168 10.78 -22.32 -18.25
C SER A 168 10.65 -23.82 -18.51
N PRO A 169 10.16 -24.22 -19.69
CA PRO A 169 10.17 -25.60 -20.16
C PRO A 169 11.62 -26.11 -20.28
N GLU A 170 11.87 -27.38 -19.94
CA GLU A 170 13.21 -27.97 -19.99
C GLU A 170 13.62 -28.37 -21.42
N ALA A 171 12.67 -28.82 -22.24
CA ALA A 171 12.91 -29.20 -23.62
C ALA A 171 12.56 -28.07 -24.60
N ALA A 172 13.08 -28.17 -25.82
CA ALA A 172 12.80 -27.21 -26.89
C ALA A 172 11.29 -27.03 -27.08
N ASN A 173 10.85 -25.78 -27.02
CA ASN A 173 9.46 -25.37 -27.18
C ASN A 173 9.36 -24.13 -28.09
N GLU A 174 8.18 -23.91 -28.68
CA GLU A 174 7.97 -22.74 -29.54
C GLU A 174 7.76 -21.48 -28.72
N ALA A 175 6.79 -21.52 -27.79
CA ALA A 175 6.52 -20.43 -26.88
C ALA A 175 5.79 -20.93 -25.63
N PRO A 176 6.14 -20.45 -24.43
CA PRO A 176 5.33 -20.59 -23.24
C PRO A 176 4.37 -19.39 -23.09
N SER A 177 3.12 -19.65 -22.72
CA SER A 177 2.18 -18.63 -22.25
C SER A 177 1.33 -19.17 -21.11
N PHE A 178 0.47 -18.34 -20.53
CA PHE A 178 -0.46 -18.78 -19.48
C PHE A 178 -1.67 -17.85 -19.38
N ASP A 179 -2.78 -18.38 -18.87
CA ASP A 179 -3.88 -17.57 -18.34
C ASP A 179 -3.69 -17.36 -16.84
N ARG A 180 -4.08 -16.21 -16.34
CA ARG A 180 -3.96 -15.80 -14.94
C ARG A 180 -5.36 -15.60 -14.35
N ASP A 181 -5.60 -16.24 -13.22
CA ASP A 181 -6.76 -16.03 -12.36
C ASP A 181 -6.30 -15.46 -11.01
N ILE A 182 -7.25 -15.11 -10.14
CA ILE A 182 -6.95 -14.51 -8.81
C ILE A 182 -6.01 -15.38 -7.98
N ASN A 183 -6.21 -16.70 -7.93
CA ASN A 183 -5.41 -17.61 -7.12
C ASN A 183 -4.79 -18.76 -7.92
N SER A 184 -4.75 -18.67 -9.25
CA SER A 184 -4.13 -19.71 -10.08
C SER A 184 -3.61 -19.19 -11.40
N PHE A 185 -2.76 -19.97 -12.05
CA PHE A 185 -2.38 -19.74 -13.44
C PHE A 185 -2.43 -21.06 -14.23
N LYS A 186 -2.86 -20.96 -15.49
CA LYS A 186 -3.01 -22.07 -16.43
C LYS A 186 -1.91 -22.03 -17.48
N PRO A 187 -0.88 -22.88 -17.42
CA PRO A 187 0.18 -22.92 -18.43
C PRO A 187 -0.31 -23.43 -19.80
N LYS A 188 0.19 -22.80 -20.87
CA LYS A 188 -0.07 -23.11 -22.28
C LYS A 188 1.27 -23.22 -22.99
N ILE A 189 1.74 -24.44 -23.22
CA ILE A 189 3.05 -24.71 -23.79
C ILE A 189 2.87 -25.65 -24.97
N TYR A 190 3.47 -25.32 -26.11
CA TYR A 190 3.35 -26.11 -27.33
C TYR A 190 4.64 -26.10 -28.13
N ASN A 191 4.75 -27.12 -28.98
CA ASN A 191 5.82 -27.31 -29.95
C ASN A 191 5.29 -27.09 -31.36
N ARG A 192 6.21 -27.11 -32.34
CA ARG A 192 5.88 -27.01 -33.76
C ARG A 192 6.26 -28.28 -34.51
N SER A 193 5.36 -28.73 -35.38
CA SER A 193 5.66 -29.74 -36.41
C SER A 193 5.19 -29.22 -37.76
N GLY A 194 6.12 -28.74 -38.58
CA GLY A 194 5.80 -28.05 -39.83
C GLY A 194 5.08 -26.71 -39.56
N THR A 195 3.87 -26.56 -40.09
CA THR A 195 2.99 -25.40 -39.83
C THR A 195 2.07 -25.59 -38.63
N ASN A 196 1.97 -26.81 -38.09
CA ASN A 196 0.99 -27.13 -37.06
C ASN A 196 1.61 -27.00 -35.66
N ARG A 197 0.84 -26.40 -34.75
CA ARG A 197 1.14 -26.44 -33.32
C ARG A 197 0.76 -27.83 -32.78
N ILE A 198 1.67 -28.41 -32.02
CA ILE A 198 1.52 -29.74 -31.40
C ILE A 198 1.78 -29.64 -29.89
N GLY A 199 1.31 -30.64 -29.14
CA GLY A 199 1.46 -30.62 -27.68
C GLY A 199 2.92 -30.65 -27.21
N TYR A 200 3.17 -30.04 -26.06
CA TYR A 200 4.39 -30.20 -25.27
C TYR A 200 4.15 -31.23 -24.15
N SER A 201 5.12 -32.12 -23.95
CA SER A 201 5.15 -33.05 -22.84
C SER A 201 6.54 -33.02 -22.21
N GLY A 202 6.65 -32.66 -20.94
CA GLY A 202 7.93 -32.53 -20.27
C GLY A 202 7.88 -31.73 -18.97
N GLN A 203 9.02 -31.62 -18.31
CA GLN A 203 9.15 -30.80 -17.10
C GLN A 203 9.15 -29.31 -17.46
N VAL A 204 8.61 -28.52 -16.54
CA VAL A 204 8.56 -27.07 -16.60
C VAL A 204 8.87 -26.55 -15.21
N SER A 205 9.89 -25.70 -15.11
CA SER A 205 10.17 -24.96 -13.89
C SER A 205 9.36 -23.68 -13.87
N PHE A 206 8.91 -23.27 -12.69
CA PHE A 206 8.24 -22.00 -12.50
C PHE A 206 8.80 -21.23 -11.31
N GLN A 207 8.70 -19.91 -11.42
CA GLN A 207 8.98 -19.01 -10.33
C GLN A 207 7.90 -17.92 -10.28
N VAL A 208 7.41 -17.66 -9.08
CA VAL A 208 6.51 -16.55 -8.80
C VAL A 208 7.29 -15.56 -7.96
N LEU A 209 7.49 -14.37 -8.50
CA LEU A 209 8.26 -13.30 -7.88
C LEU A 209 7.31 -12.17 -7.50
N GLN A 210 7.46 -11.64 -6.31
CA GLN A 210 6.83 -10.39 -5.92
C GLN A 210 7.85 -9.28 -6.02
N HIS A 211 7.61 -8.34 -6.92
CA HIS A 211 8.54 -7.26 -7.23
C HIS A 211 8.52 -6.14 -6.19
N LYS A 212 7.40 -5.98 -5.48
CA LYS A 212 7.18 -4.95 -4.45
C LYS A 212 6.24 -5.45 -3.36
N ASN A 213 6.33 -4.84 -2.18
CA ASN A 213 5.45 -5.12 -1.05
C ASN A 213 3.98 -4.92 -1.44
N PRO A 214 3.08 -5.91 -1.22
CA PRO A 214 1.66 -5.74 -1.54
C PRO A 214 0.99 -4.72 -0.62
N ASN A 215 1.59 -4.45 0.54
CA ASN A 215 1.24 -3.41 1.48
C ASN A 215 2.20 -2.21 1.42
N SER A 216 3.04 -2.08 0.38
CA SER A 216 3.88 -0.89 0.21
C SER A 216 2.98 0.33 0.09
N THR A 217 2.91 1.10 1.15
CA THR A 217 2.48 2.50 1.12
C THR A 217 3.52 3.38 0.43
N THR A 218 4.71 2.83 0.10
CA THR A 218 5.71 3.55 -0.66
C THR A 218 5.18 3.82 -2.06
N VAL A 219 4.88 5.09 -2.30
CA VAL A 219 4.47 5.64 -3.60
C VAL A 219 5.65 5.71 -4.59
N ASP A 220 6.69 4.93 -4.33
CA ASP A 220 7.92 4.93 -5.10
C ASP A 220 7.75 4.04 -6.33
N GLY A 221 8.07 4.58 -7.50
CA GLY A 221 7.91 3.85 -8.73
C GLY A 221 7.91 4.70 -9.97
N ASP A 222 7.63 4.00 -11.08
CA ASP A 222 7.63 4.50 -12.43
C ASP A 222 6.19 4.57 -12.94
N TYR A 223 5.84 5.75 -13.45
CA TYR A 223 4.50 6.13 -13.83
C TYR A 223 4.52 6.56 -15.30
N PRO A 224 4.19 5.64 -16.24
CA PRO A 224 4.06 5.98 -17.66
C PRO A 224 2.84 6.87 -17.90
N ALA A 225 2.52 7.20 -19.15
CA ALA A 225 1.33 8.00 -19.46
C ALA A 225 0.04 7.41 -18.85
N GLY A 226 -0.70 8.24 -18.13
CA GLY A 226 -1.87 7.81 -17.35
C GLY A 226 -2.24 8.74 -16.20
N LEU A 227 -3.27 8.36 -15.45
CA LEU A 227 -3.72 9.05 -14.25
C LEU A 227 -3.44 8.17 -13.03
N TYR A 228 -2.74 8.72 -12.04
CA TYR A 228 -2.37 8.00 -10.83
C TYR A 228 -2.68 8.85 -9.60
N SER A 229 -3.14 8.22 -8.53
CA SER A 229 -3.36 8.88 -7.24
C SER A 229 -2.86 8.02 -6.10
N PHE A 230 -2.27 8.67 -5.11
CA PHE A 230 -1.75 8.04 -3.91
C PHE A 230 -1.71 9.02 -2.74
N VAL A 231 -1.48 8.51 -1.53
CA VAL A 231 -1.47 9.31 -0.31
C VAL A 231 -0.04 9.52 0.18
N LEU A 232 0.29 10.77 0.53
CA LEU A 232 1.52 11.16 1.21
C LEU A 232 1.21 11.47 2.69
N GLN A 233 1.88 10.79 3.62
CA GLN A 233 1.62 10.95 5.07
C GLN A 233 2.24 12.25 5.62
N PRO A 234 1.78 12.77 6.77
CA PRO A 234 2.42 13.89 7.46
C PRO A 234 3.91 13.67 7.68
N GLY A 235 4.73 14.65 7.29
CA GLY A 235 6.19 14.61 7.38
C GLY A 235 6.89 13.72 6.35
N GLU A 236 6.15 13.06 5.45
CA GLU A 236 6.75 12.23 4.40
C GLU A 236 7.29 13.11 3.27
N THR A 237 8.52 12.82 2.84
CA THR A 237 9.23 13.54 1.78
C THR A 237 9.43 12.63 0.57
N LYS A 238 9.20 13.18 -0.63
CA LYS A 238 9.42 12.47 -1.90
C LYS A 238 10.15 13.33 -2.93
N LEU A 239 10.96 12.67 -3.73
CA LEU A 239 11.55 13.21 -4.94
C LEU A 239 10.71 12.82 -6.15
N PHE A 240 10.25 13.82 -6.88
CA PHE A 240 9.48 13.68 -8.12
C PHE A 240 10.37 14.04 -9.30
N THR A 241 10.60 13.08 -10.20
CA THR A 241 11.17 13.34 -11.54
C THR A 241 10.05 13.30 -12.55
N LEU A 242 9.69 14.46 -13.09
CA LEU A 242 8.52 14.66 -13.93
C LEU A 242 8.98 15.08 -15.33
N ILE A 243 8.55 14.35 -16.35
CA ILE A 243 8.93 14.54 -17.75
C ILE A 243 7.67 14.81 -18.58
N GLY A 244 7.62 15.99 -19.23
CA GLY A 244 6.58 16.33 -20.19
C GLY A 244 6.67 15.49 -21.46
N ALA A 245 5.56 15.25 -22.14
CA ALA A 245 5.57 14.47 -23.37
C ALA A 245 6.19 15.23 -24.55
N GLY A 246 6.69 14.52 -25.57
CA GLY A 246 7.24 15.15 -26.77
C GLY A 246 6.16 15.53 -27.77
N GLY A 247 6.37 16.60 -28.53
CA GLY A 247 5.50 16.99 -29.65
C GLY A 247 5.68 16.11 -30.88
N GLY A 248 4.63 15.95 -31.69
CA GLY A 248 4.70 15.23 -32.97
C GLY A 248 5.42 16.05 -34.05
N GLY A 249 6.02 15.37 -35.03
CA GLY A 249 6.58 16.02 -36.22
C GLY A 249 5.50 16.40 -37.23
N GLY A 250 5.74 17.44 -38.01
CA GLY A 250 4.84 17.87 -39.10
C GLY A 250 4.88 16.94 -40.30
N ALA A 251 3.77 16.87 -41.04
CA ALA A 251 3.69 16.14 -42.32
C ALA A 251 4.24 16.98 -43.49
N SER A 252 4.50 16.31 -44.60
CA SER A 252 4.80 16.92 -45.90
C SER A 252 3.69 16.60 -46.87
N ARG A 253 3.07 17.63 -47.46
CA ARG A 253 1.83 17.45 -48.24
C ARG A 253 1.75 18.29 -49.49
N ARG A 254 0.99 17.78 -50.46
CA ARG A 254 0.70 18.46 -51.72
C ARG A 254 -0.57 19.30 -51.59
N SER A 255 -0.48 20.59 -51.93
CA SER A 255 -1.53 21.62 -51.91
C SER A 255 -2.05 22.08 -50.54
N ASN A 256 -2.39 23.36 -50.45
CA ASN A 256 -2.96 24.02 -49.27
C ASN A 256 -4.50 23.88 -49.16
N ASN A 257 -5.11 22.86 -49.77
CA ASN A 257 -6.56 22.67 -49.62
C ASN A 257 -6.89 22.34 -48.14
N SER A 258 -7.67 23.19 -47.49
CA SER A 258 -7.91 23.22 -46.04
C SER A 258 -8.71 22.04 -45.49
N SER A 259 -9.08 21.08 -46.35
CA SER A 259 -9.88 19.90 -45.99
C SER A 259 -9.19 18.89 -45.05
N TYR A 260 -7.90 19.08 -44.71
CA TYR A 260 -7.13 18.16 -43.86
C TYR A 260 -6.48 18.89 -42.67
N PRO A 261 -7.19 19.01 -41.52
CA PRO A 261 -6.77 19.83 -40.37
C PRO A 261 -5.63 19.25 -39.52
N LEU A 262 -5.17 18.02 -39.77
CA LEU A 262 -4.18 17.32 -38.92
C LEU A 262 -2.76 17.22 -39.51
N SER A 263 -2.38 18.05 -40.49
CA SER A 263 -1.04 17.96 -41.10
C SER A 263 0.08 18.52 -40.21
N ASN A 264 -0.23 19.39 -39.26
CA ASN A 264 0.68 19.77 -38.19
C ASN A 264 0.86 18.61 -37.21
N GLY A 265 2.08 18.45 -36.68
CA GLY A 265 2.28 17.66 -35.48
C GLY A 265 1.50 18.26 -34.32
N GLN A 266 0.92 17.40 -33.48
CA GLN A 266 0.24 17.85 -32.26
C GLN A 266 1.27 18.12 -31.15
N ALA A 267 0.95 19.04 -30.24
CA ALA A 267 1.73 19.20 -29.02
C ALA A 267 1.67 17.93 -28.17
N GLY A 268 2.77 17.62 -27.47
CA GLY A 268 2.78 16.64 -26.41
C GLY A 268 1.89 17.12 -25.27
N ALA A 269 1.21 16.20 -24.61
CA ALA A 269 0.40 16.54 -23.45
C ALA A 269 1.28 16.83 -22.22
N ASP A 270 0.78 17.71 -21.36
CA ASP A 270 1.44 18.12 -20.13
C ASP A 270 1.52 16.99 -19.10
N LEU A 271 2.44 17.16 -18.16
CA LEU A 271 2.45 16.41 -16.92
C LEU A 271 2.04 17.34 -15.76
N LEU A 272 1.02 16.93 -15.01
CA LEU A 272 0.50 17.67 -13.85
C LEU A 272 0.84 16.92 -12.56
N LEU A 273 1.46 17.62 -11.61
CA LEU A 273 1.56 17.18 -10.22
C LEU A 273 0.56 17.98 -9.39
N LYS A 274 -0.37 17.27 -8.75
CA LYS A 274 -1.44 17.86 -7.94
C LYS A 274 -1.38 17.39 -6.49
N VAL A 275 -1.73 18.29 -5.57
CA VAL A 275 -1.95 18.00 -4.15
C VAL A 275 -3.40 18.35 -3.82
N ASN A 276 -4.15 17.38 -3.30
CA ASN A 276 -5.57 17.53 -2.93
C ASN A 276 -6.46 18.09 -4.06
N GLY A 277 -6.10 17.79 -5.31
CA GLY A 277 -6.83 18.23 -6.51
C GLY A 277 -6.25 19.47 -7.20
N GLU A 278 -5.44 20.26 -6.50
CA GLU A 278 -4.86 21.50 -7.01
C GLU A 278 -3.48 21.27 -7.65
N ASN A 279 -3.21 21.91 -8.79
CA ASN A 279 -1.90 21.84 -9.44
C ASN A 279 -0.83 22.53 -8.58
N ILE A 280 0.25 21.82 -8.27
CA ILE A 280 1.44 22.39 -7.62
C ILE A 280 2.64 22.47 -8.55
N ALA A 281 2.66 21.69 -9.63
CA ALA A 281 3.58 21.88 -10.75
C ALA A 281 2.96 21.41 -12.07
N VAL A 282 3.34 22.08 -13.16
CA VAL A 282 3.00 21.69 -14.53
C VAL A 282 4.27 21.64 -15.34
N VAL A 283 4.54 20.48 -15.96
CA VAL A 283 5.64 20.31 -16.91
C VAL A 283 5.02 20.20 -18.29
N HIS A 284 5.11 21.27 -19.08
CA HIS A 284 4.45 21.31 -20.37
C HIS A 284 5.11 20.36 -21.38
N GLY A 285 4.29 19.76 -22.23
CA GLY A 285 4.78 18.96 -23.34
C GLY A 285 5.46 19.81 -24.41
N GLY A 286 6.27 19.18 -25.26
CA GLY A 286 6.88 19.83 -26.41
C GLY A 286 5.83 20.19 -27.48
N GLY A 287 5.97 21.35 -28.11
CA GLY A 287 5.14 21.78 -29.23
C GLY A 287 5.35 20.88 -30.45
N GLY A 288 4.30 20.69 -31.23
CA GLY A 288 4.37 19.96 -32.50
C GLY A 288 5.03 20.78 -33.61
N GLY A 289 5.75 20.11 -34.50
CA GLY A 289 6.32 20.74 -35.69
C GLY A 289 5.26 21.01 -36.76
N THR A 290 5.44 22.07 -37.55
CA THR A 290 4.44 22.44 -38.55
C THR A 290 4.62 21.70 -39.88
N GLN A 291 3.56 21.63 -40.69
CA GLN A 291 3.62 20.94 -41.97
C GLN A 291 4.48 21.67 -43.02
N GLY A 292 5.06 20.91 -43.95
CA GLY A 292 5.51 21.43 -45.24
C GLY A 292 4.40 21.33 -46.29
N VAL A 293 4.24 22.37 -47.12
CA VAL A 293 3.24 22.40 -48.21
C VAL A 293 3.89 22.63 -49.57
N TRP A 294 3.66 21.72 -50.51
CA TRP A 294 4.12 21.85 -51.90
C TRP A 294 2.94 22.22 -52.81
N SER A 295 3.01 23.38 -53.47
CA SER A 295 1.95 23.88 -54.36
C SER A 295 2.24 23.61 -55.83
N ASN A 296 1.21 23.70 -56.68
CA ASN A 296 1.35 23.47 -58.11
C ASN A 296 2.16 24.59 -58.76
N GLY A 297 3.39 24.31 -59.20
CA GLY A 297 4.24 25.25 -59.94
C GLY A 297 5.41 25.88 -59.15
N SER A 298 6.20 25.08 -58.43
CA SER A 298 7.47 25.47 -57.78
C SER A 298 7.39 26.37 -56.54
N ALA A 299 6.19 26.60 -55.99
CA ALA A 299 6.01 27.31 -54.72
C ALA A 299 5.87 26.32 -53.55
N TYR A 300 6.60 26.56 -52.46
CA TYR A 300 6.61 25.71 -51.28
C TYR A 300 6.71 26.47 -49.97
N ASP A 301 6.16 25.86 -48.92
CA ASP A 301 6.37 26.22 -47.52
C ASP A 301 7.07 25.04 -46.81
N ASN A 302 8.08 25.35 -46.01
CA ASN A 302 8.73 24.37 -45.13
C ASN A 302 8.12 24.43 -43.73
N GLY A 303 8.02 23.27 -43.11
CA GLY A 303 7.65 23.13 -41.71
C GLY A 303 8.65 23.82 -40.79
N GLN A 304 8.14 24.29 -39.66
CA GLN A 304 8.87 24.92 -38.58
C GLN A 304 8.96 23.97 -37.40
N ALA A 305 10.04 24.07 -36.64
CA ALA A 305 10.21 23.24 -35.44
C ALA A 305 9.20 23.63 -34.36
N GLY A 306 8.78 22.65 -33.57
CA GLY A 306 7.94 22.88 -32.41
C GLY A 306 8.65 23.69 -31.32
N ALA A 307 7.89 24.48 -30.54
CA ALA A 307 8.42 25.22 -29.40
C ALA A 307 8.58 24.31 -28.16
N VAL A 308 9.55 24.61 -27.29
CA VAL A 308 9.74 23.87 -26.02
C VAL A 308 8.64 24.23 -25.02
N GLY A 309 8.13 23.23 -24.30
CA GLY A 309 7.19 23.43 -23.20
C GLY A 309 7.87 23.98 -21.95
N ALA A 310 7.26 24.97 -21.30
CA ALA A 310 7.75 25.54 -20.05
C ALA A 310 7.54 24.60 -18.84
N VAL A 311 8.08 24.99 -17.68
CA VAL A 311 7.78 24.36 -16.39
C VAL A 311 7.24 25.42 -15.46
N ASP A 312 6.01 25.23 -14.99
CA ASP A 312 5.36 26.11 -14.02
C ASP A 312 5.44 25.49 -12.62
N ILE A 313 6.06 26.22 -11.70
CA ILE A 313 6.12 25.88 -10.27
C ILE A 313 5.08 26.74 -9.55
N ILE A 314 4.01 26.10 -9.07
CA ILE A 314 2.86 26.77 -8.45
C ILE A 314 2.91 26.60 -6.92
N GLY A 315 3.29 25.41 -6.45
CA GLY A 315 3.42 25.09 -5.04
C GLY A 315 4.82 25.34 -4.48
N ALA A 316 4.95 25.15 -3.16
CA ALA A 316 6.24 25.17 -2.47
C ALA A 316 6.90 23.78 -2.49
N PHE A 317 8.17 23.74 -2.85
CA PHE A 317 9.01 22.55 -2.90
C PHE A 317 10.27 22.80 -2.07
N ASP A 318 10.82 21.74 -1.46
CA ASP A 318 12.06 21.83 -0.70
C ASP A 318 13.26 22.09 -1.62
N SER A 319 13.23 21.52 -2.82
CA SER A 319 14.17 21.80 -3.90
C SER A 319 13.55 21.56 -5.27
N THR A 320 14.05 22.28 -6.28
CA THR A 320 13.68 22.08 -7.69
C THR A 320 14.90 22.15 -8.60
N THR A 321 14.89 21.38 -9.67
CA THR A 321 15.85 21.44 -10.78
C THR A 321 15.08 21.27 -12.08
N ILE A 322 15.22 22.24 -12.98
CA ILE A 322 14.52 22.24 -14.28
C ILE A 322 15.54 22.02 -15.39
N THR A 323 15.27 21.04 -16.25
CA THR A 323 15.98 20.87 -17.52
C THR A 323 15.00 21.17 -18.64
N GLN A 324 15.22 22.26 -19.35
CA GLN A 324 14.37 22.65 -20.48
C GLN A 324 14.50 21.62 -21.60
N GLY A 325 13.38 21.33 -22.26
CA GLY A 325 13.35 20.53 -23.47
C GLY A 325 14.16 21.16 -24.60
N LYS A 326 14.34 20.40 -25.68
CA LYS A 326 15.05 20.83 -26.88
C LYS A 326 14.07 21.06 -28.03
N VAL A 327 14.28 22.15 -28.74
CA VAL A 327 13.57 22.46 -30.00
C VAL A 327 13.89 21.35 -31.01
N GLY A 328 12.92 21.01 -31.87
CA GLY A 328 13.17 20.12 -33.01
C GLY A 328 14.01 20.80 -34.09
N ASN A 329 14.39 20.05 -35.12
CA ASN A 329 15.05 20.61 -36.29
C ASN A 329 14.04 20.90 -37.41
N ALA A 330 14.38 21.85 -38.27
CA ALA A 330 13.53 22.29 -39.38
C ALA A 330 14.38 22.81 -40.54
N THR A 331 15.39 22.02 -40.92
CA THR A 331 16.17 22.23 -42.14
C THR A 331 15.92 21.10 -43.12
N LYS A 332 16.33 21.31 -44.37
CA LYS A 332 16.18 20.32 -45.44
C LYS A 332 16.97 19.05 -45.12
N GLU A 333 18.17 19.22 -44.58
CA GLU A 333 19.09 18.15 -44.22
C GLU A 333 18.75 17.48 -42.88
N ASP A 334 18.11 18.21 -41.96
CA ASP A 334 17.76 17.73 -40.62
C ASP A 334 16.41 18.29 -40.14
N HIS A 335 15.45 17.39 -39.99
CA HIS A 335 14.11 17.65 -39.44
C HIS A 335 13.78 16.64 -38.33
N THR A 336 14.82 16.17 -37.63
CA THR A 336 14.66 15.30 -36.46
C THR A 336 13.92 16.03 -35.33
N GLY A 337 13.17 15.27 -34.55
CA GLY A 337 12.50 15.78 -33.36
C GLY A 337 13.52 16.13 -32.27
N GLY A 338 13.14 17.05 -31.38
CA GLY A 338 13.94 17.49 -30.26
C GLY A 338 14.39 16.29 -29.41
N ALA A 339 15.70 16.20 -29.17
CA ALA A 339 16.27 15.12 -28.38
C ALA A 339 15.72 15.17 -26.94
N SER A 340 15.38 13.99 -26.39
CA SER A 340 14.93 13.90 -25.01
C SER A 340 15.98 14.45 -24.05
N VAL A 341 15.52 15.19 -23.05
CA VAL A 341 16.32 15.63 -21.90
C VAL A 341 16.01 14.80 -20.64
N SER A 342 15.25 13.72 -20.80
CA SER A 342 14.93 12.79 -19.73
C SER A 342 16.20 12.12 -19.19
N PRO A 343 16.39 12.07 -17.86
CA PRO A 343 17.41 11.22 -17.26
C PRO A 343 17.02 9.73 -17.28
N ILE A 344 15.80 9.40 -17.75
CA ILE A 344 15.23 8.06 -17.77
C ILE A 344 14.81 7.73 -19.20
N ALA A 345 15.54 6.84 -19.87
CA ALA A 345 15.26 6.40 -21.24
C ALA A 345 15.02 7.58 -22.21
N LEU A 346 14.22 7.37 -23.27
CA LEU A 346 13.93 8.37 -24.30
C LEU A 346 12.55 9.03 -24.16
N PHE A 347 11.99 9.08 -22.94
CA PHE A 347 10.69 9.72 -22.69
C PHE A 347 10.71 11.21 -23.02
N GLY A 348 9.59 11.75 -23.48
CA GLY A 348 9.49 13.15 -23.87
C GLY A 348 10.28 13.57 -25.12
N LYS A 349 10.92 12.65 -25.86
CA LYS A 349 11.52 12.94 -27.19
C LYS A 349 10.45 13.43 -28.17
N GLY A 350 10.76 14.49 -28.93
CA GLY A 350 9.93 14.96 -30.04
C GLY A 350 9.95 14.00 -31.24
N GLY A 351 8.88 14.02 -32.02
CA GLY A 351 8.75 13.26 -33.26
C GLY A 351 9.47 13.93 -34.43
N ASP A 352 10.08 13.12 -35.29
CA ASP A 352 10.73 13.58 -36.51
C ASP A 352 9.69 14.10 -37.52
N GLY A 353 10.00 15.21 -38.19
CA GLY A 353 9.21 15.73 -39.29
C GLY A 353 9.23 14.80 -40.51
N ALA A 354 8.32 15.02 -41.45
CA ALA A 354 8.28 14.29 -42.70
C ALA A 354 9.36 14.77 -43.70
N MET A 355 9.86 13.84 -44.52
CA MET A 355 10.73 14.15 -45.65
C MET A 355 10.00 15.05 -46.66
N GLY A 356 10.71 16.01 -47.24
CA GLY A 356 10.14 16.91 -48.24
C GLY A 356 9.75 16.20 -49.53
N ILE A 357 8.59 16.57 -50.07
CA ILE A 357 7.99 15.96 -51.27
C ILE A 357 8.18 16.79 -52.54
N GLY A 358 8.77 17.98 -52.42
CA GLY A 358 9.12 18.85 -53.53
C GLY A 358 10.46 18.47 -54.16
N ASP A 359 10.80 19.19 -55.23
CA ASP A 359 12.10 19.02 -55.90
C ASP A 359 13.24 19.22 -54.88
N GLU A 360 14.31 18.42 -54.98
CA GLU A 360 15.48 18.46 -54.10
C GLU A 360 15.20 18.26 -52.58
N GLY A 361 14.00 17.79 -52.21
CA GLY A 361 13.60 17.56 -50.82
C GLY A 361 13.01 18.77 -50.10
N TRP A 362 12.57 19.80 -50.84
CA TRP A 362 11.83 20.93 -50.27
C TRP A 362 10.41 20.53 -49.81
N SER A 363 9.77 21.38 -49.00
CA SER A 363 8.48 21.09 -48.37
C SER A 363 8.52 19.97 -47.32
N PHE A 364 9.59 19.93 -46.52
CA PHE A 364 9.71 19.04 -45.37
C PHE A 364 8.81 19.48 -44.21
N GLY A 365 8.39 18.55 -43.37
CA GLY A 365 7.72 18.85 -42.11
C GLY A 365 8.75 19.17 -41.01
N GLY A 366 8.41 20.07 -40.08
CA GLY A 366 9.30 20.40 -38.96
C GLY A 366 9.27 19.32 -37.88
N GLY A 367 10.39 19.12 -37.18
CA GLY A 367 10.45 18.23 -36.02
C GLY A 367 9.71 18.81 -34.81
N GLY A 368 9.02 17.96 -34.05
CA GLY A 368 8.41 18.33 -32.77
C GLY A 368 9.46 18.58 -31.69
N ALA A 369 9.19 19.46 -30.72
CA ALA A 369 10.08 19.67 -29.58
C ALA A 369 9.99 18.52 -28.56
N SER A 370 11.04 18.38 -27.76
CA SER A 370 10.99 17.51 -26.58
C SER A 370 10.24 18.20 -25.43
N GLY A 371 9.65 17.40 -24.54
CA GLY A 371 9.16 17.89 -23.26
C GLY A 371 10.32 18.29 -22.33
N SER A 372 9.99 19.13 -21.34
CA SER A 372 10.91 19.54 -20.27
C SER A 372 10.90 18.54 -19.10
N VAL A 373 11.87 18.68 -18.19
CA VAL A 373 11.99 17.86 -16.99
C VAL A 373 12.04 18.73 -15.74
N LEU A 374 11.25 18.37 -14.74
CA LEU A 374 11.31 18.89 -13.39
C LEU A 374 11.72 17.76 -12.44
N VAL A 375 12.81 17.97 -11.70
CA VAL A 375 13.13 17.18 -10.51
C VAL A 375 12.81 18.04 -9.29
N ALA A 376 11.86 17.63 -8.47
CA ALA A 376 11.41 18.40 -7.32
C ALA A 376 11.26 17.54 -6.07
N GLN A 377 11.75 18.04 -4.93
CA GLN A 377 11.52 17.44 -3.63
C GLN A 377 10.33 18.10 -2.96
N TYR A 378 9.38 17.30 -2.49
CA TYR A 378 8.18 17.78 -1.80
C TYR A 378 7.99 17.04 -0.48
N THR A 379 7.79 17.80 0.59
CA THR A 379 7.44 17.30 1.92
C THR A 379 6.01 17.67 2.27
N ASN A 380 5.21 16.70 2.72
CA ASN A 380 3.92 16.99 3.33
C ASN A 380 4.14 17.59 4.73
N ASN A 381 4.28 18.91 4.80
CA ASN A 381 4.45 19.63 6.06
C ASN A 381 3.13 19.82 6.84
N SER A 382 2.01 19.26 6.37
CA SER A 382 0.73 19.35 7.08
C SER A 382 0.58 18.24 8.13
N THR A 383 -0.36 18.42 9.05
CA THR A 383 -0.68 17.40 10.07
C THR A 383 -1.61 16.30 9.58
N THR A 384 -2.04 16.37 8.31
CA THR A 384 -2.98 15.42 7.69
C THR A 384 -2.41 14.78 6.44
N ASN A 385 -3.02 13.67 6.04
CA ASN A 385 -2.70 13.00 4.79
C ASN A 385 -3.03 13.89 3.59
N GLN A 386 -2.14 13.91 2.60
CA GLN A 386 -2.36 14.62 1.35
C GLN A 386 -2.51 13.63 0.19
N THR A 387 -3.48 13.86 -0.67
CA THR A 387 -3.66 13.07 -1.89
C THR A 387 -2.83 13.68 -3.00
N ILE A 388 -1.82 12.95 -3.46
CA ILE A 388 -1.04 13.31 -4.64
C ILE A 388 -1.73 12.72 -5.87
N THR A 389 -1.84 13.52 -6.93
CA THR A 389 -2.29 13.04 -8.24
C THR A 389 -1.25 13.38 -9.29
N LEU A 390 -0.86 12.38 -10.08
CA LEU A 390 -0.03 12.51 -11.26
C LEU A 390 -0.91 12.34 -12.49
N VAL A 391 -0.93 13.35 -13.36
CA VAL A 391 -1.48 13.24 -14.71
C VAL A 391 -0.30 13.23 -15.66
N VAL A 392 0.01 12.08 -16.26
CA VAL A 392 1.15 11.93 -17.15
C VAL A 392 0.66 11.92 -18.60
N GLY A 393 1.07 12.93 -19.37
CA GLY A 393 0.64 13.16 -20.74
C GLY A 393 1.19 12.16 -21.76
N ARG A 394 0.45 11.95 -22.84
CA ARG A 394 0.87 11.18 -24.02
C ARG A 394 1.62 12.06 -25.03
N GLY A 395 2.47 11.42 -25.83
CA GLY A 395 3.17 12.05 -26.94
C GLY A 395 2.21 12.64 -27.98
N GLY A 396 2.61 13.75 -28.57
CA GLY A 396 1.87 14.39 -29.65
C GLY A 396 1.82 13.50 -30.88
N ALA A 397 0.65 13.36 -31.48
CA ALA A 397 0.51 12.65 -32.75
C ALA A 397 1.28 13.38 -33.87
N GLY A 398 1.96 12.63 -34.71
CA GLY A 398 2.58 13.15 -35.92
C GLY A 398 1.55 13.65 -36.91
N GLY A 399 1.95 14.61 -37.73
CA GLY A 399 1.12 15.16 -38.79
C GLY A 399 0.63 14.07 -39.72
N GLN A 400 -0.66 14.11 -40.05
CA GLN A 400 -1.32 13.15 -40.93
C GLN A 400 -1.25 13.59 -42.39
N LYS A 401 -1.37 12.62 -43.30
CA LYS A 401 -1.47 12.88 -44.74
C LYS A 401 -2.66 13.78 -45.03
N GLY A 402 -2.54 14.55 -46.10
CA GLY A 402 -3.69 15.22 -46.69
C GLY A 402 -4.52 14.19 -47.44
N GLY A 403 -4.34 14.14 -48.76
CA GLY A 403 -5.14 13.31 -49.65
C GLY A 403 -4.39 12.74 -50.85
N TYR A 404 -3.09 13.00 -50.98
CA TYR A 404 -2.28 12.48 -52.06
C TYR A 404 -1.39 11.34 -51.58
N ASP A 405 -1.16 10.34 -52.44
CA ASP A 405 -0.27 9.22 -52.13
C ASP A 405 1.16 9.67 -51.82
N SER A 406 1.58 10.77 -52.44
CA SER A 406 2.87 11.42 -52.24
C SER A 406 3.02 12.10 -50.88
N ASP A 407 1.95 12.29 -50.11
CA ASP A 407 2.02 12.92 -48.79
C ASP A 407 2.74 11.98 -47.80
N ILE A 408 3.56 12.54 -46.92
CA ILE A 408 4.36 11.81 -45.93
C ILE A 408 3.96 12.27 -44.53
N VAL A 409 3.69 11.31 -43.64
CA VAL A 409 3.30 11.58 -42.25
C VAL A 409 4.52 11.96 -41.42
N GLY A 410 4.32 12.84 -40.43
CA GLY A 410 5.30 13.06 -39.38
C GLY A 410 5.29 11.93 -38.36
N SER A 411 6.37 11.77 -37.61
CA SER A 411 6.46 10.79 -36.53
C SER A 411 5.79 11.29 -35.25
N ASN A 412 5.27 10.36 -34.44
CA ASN A 412 4.74 10.69 -33.12
C ASN A 412 5.86 11.10 -32.16
N GLY A 413 5.56 12.02 -31.25
CA GLY A 413 6.36 12.23 -30.05
C GLY A 413 6.23 11.04 -29.10
N THR A 414 7.19 10.92 -28.18
CA THR A 414 7.13 9.90 -27.12
C THR A 414 6.36 10.41 -25.91
N ASP A 415 5.77 9.47 -25.18
CA ASP A 415 5.01 9.76 -23.96
C ASP A 415 5.86 10.45 -22.88
N GLY A 416 5.18 11.20 -22.01
CA GLY A 416 5.76 11.70 -20.78
C GLY A 416 5.95 10.58 -19.75
N PHE A 417 6.57 10.92 -18.63
CA PHE A 417 6.88 9.95 -17.59
C PHE A 417 7.04 10.62 -16.23
N ALA A 418 6.67 9.92 -15.17
CA ALA A 418 7.00 10.33 -13.80
C ALA A 418 7.72 9.21 -13.05
N ARG A 419 8.71 9.58 -12.25
CA ARG A 419 9.29 8.72 -11.23
C ARG A 419 9.14 9.39 -9.87
N VAL A 420 8.72 8.60 -8.89
CA VAL A 420 8.62 9.02 -7.49
C VAL A 420 9.57 8.15 -6.68
N ALA A 421 10.33 8.75 -5.78
CA ALA A 421 11.27 8.06 -4.91
C ALA A 421 11.29 8.69 -3.51
N SER A 422 11.52 7.88 -2.49
CA SER A 422 11.86 8.35 -1.14
C SER A 422 13.22 9.04 -1.13
N VAL A 423 13.37 10.05 -0.28
CA VAL A 423 14.64 10.78 -0.08
C VAL A 423 15.35 10.31 1.17
#